data_AF-A0AB73H3X2-F1
#
_entry.id   AF-A0AB73H3X2-F1
#
_cell.length_a   1.000
_cell.length_b   1.000
_cell.length_c   1.000
_cell.angle_alpha   90.00
_cell.angle_beta   90.00
_cell.angle_gamma   90.00
#
_symmetry.space_group_name_H-M   'P 1'
#
loop_
_entity.id
_entity.type
_entity.pdbx_description
1 polymer ?
#
loop_
_entity_poly.entity_id
_entity_poly.type
_entity_poly.pdbx_seq_one_letter_code
_entity_poly.pdbx_strand_id
1 'polypeptide(L)'
;MLSPDSPISEFVSISTHVAPSVLKTTGGDYLLIWHLGGLPFVGRDEFELEQRHNTFNRLLQTLRAPDFANVAFWVHDVRRRRRIGNTSRFKQSFNQGLSDEYYAALSSQKIMQNELYFSMIYRPVVTGRRLVEKSGDPERIRLEEEQAVAKMIELATNVEAVLKDYSPYRLGMYEAKNGIVFSETLEFLGYLLNRIDEPVPVLQAPVQAYLPVSKHMFANKTGDFVIRTPDGINHFGAILNVKEYADGTYPGILNGLKYLDFEYVVTHSFSPVGRHDALKVLERT
;
A
#
# COMPACT_ATOMS: atom_id res chain seq x y z
N MET A 1 -21.73 -8.07 -27.66
CA MET A 1 -20.46 -7.41 -28.04
C MET A 1 -19.35 -8.11 -27.30
N LEU A 2 -18.51 -8.88 -27.98
CA LEU A 2 -17.30 -9.45 -27.40
C LEU A 2 -16.28 -8.32 -27.34
N SER A 3 -16.00 -7.80 -26.15
CA SER A 3 -14.83 -6.94 -25.96
C SER A 3 -13.60 -7.84 -26.11
N PRO A 4 -12.68 -7.57 -27.05
CA PRO A 4 -11.46 -8.37 -27.22
C PRO A 4 -10.53 -8.27 -26.00
N ASP A 5 -10.75 -7.28 -25.14
CA ASP A 5 -9.95 -7.03 -23.94
C ASP A 5 -10.61 -7.65 -22.70
N SER A 6 -9.83 -8.41 -21.92
CA SER A 6 -10.23 -8.88 -20.59
C SER A 6 -10.49 -7.69 -19.66
N PRO A 7 -11.61 -7.68 -18.91
CA PRO A 7 -11.92 -6.56 -18.03
C PRO A 7 -10.93 -6.52 -16.86
N ILE A 8 -10.31 -5.36 -16.63
CA ILE A 8 -9.30 -5.16 -15.56
C ILE A 8 -9.87 -5.49 -14.18
N SER A 9 -11.18 -5.34 -14.00
CA SER A 9 -11.90 -5.69 -12.78
C SER A 9 -11.68 -7.13 -12.32
N GLU A 10 -11.41 -8.08 -13.23
CA GLU A 10 -11.11 -9.47 -12.88
C GLU A 10 -9.76 -9.64 -12.17
N PHE A 11 -8.83 -8.70 -12.37
CA PHE A 11 -7.49 -8.72 -11.77
C PHE A 11 -7.40 -7.89 -10.48
N VAL A 12 -8.44 -7.10 -10.16
CA VAL A 12 -8.50 -6.31 -8.93
C VAL A 12 -9.15 -7.12 -7.83
N SER A 13 -8.38 -7.46 -6.81
CA SER A 13 -8.82 -8.30 -5.68
C SER A 13 -9.56 -7.52 -4.58
N ILE A 14 -9.90 -6.25 -4.79
CA ILE A 14 -10.54 -5.39 -3.78
C ILE A 14 -12.05 -5.31 -4.04
N SER A 15 -12.84 -5.62 -3.01
CA SER A 15 -14.30 -5.73 -3.11
C SER A 15 -15.02 -4.50 -2.56
N THR A 16 -14.97 -4.24 -1.25
CA THR A 16 -15.76 -3.17 -0.63
C THR A 16 -15.13 -2.71 0.68
N HIS A 17 -15.47 -1.50 1.11
CA HIS A 17 -15.27 -1.12 2.50
C HIS A 17 -16.26 -1.84 3.41
N VAL A 18 -15.75 -2.36 4.52
CA VAL A 18 -16.54 -2.99 5.60
C VAL A 18 -16.44 -2.18 6.90
N ALA A 19 -15.43 -1.31 7.00
CA ALA A 19 -15.27 -0.31 8.05
C ALA A 19 -14.52 0.92 7.47
N PRO A 20 -14.47 2.06 8.20
CA PRO A 20 -13.83 3.28 7.70
C PRO A 20 -12.38 3.10 7.22
N SER A 21 -11.61 2.21 7.85
CA SER A 21 -10.22 1.92 7.47
C SER A 21 -9.99 0.50 6.96
N VAL A 22 -11.05 -0.30 6.81
CA VAL A 22 -10.93 -1.74 6.46
C VAL A 22 -11.65 -2.04 5.15
N LEU A 23 -10.90 -2.61 4.22
CA LEU A 23 -11.40 -3.12 2.94
C LEU A 23 -11.47 -4.65 2.99
N LYS A 24 -12.50 -5.21 2.35
CA LYS A 24 -12.62 -6.65 2.11
C LYS A 24 -12.16 -6.98 0.70
N THR A 25 -11.42 -8.06 0.55
CA THR A 25 -10.98 -8.59 -0.75
C THR A 25 -12.07 -9.48 -1.36
N THR A 26 -12.00 -9.71 -2.66
CA THR A 26 -12.85 -10.68 -3.36
C THR A 26 -12.61 -12.12 -2.87
N GLY A 27 -11.44 -12.37 -2.26
CA GLY A 27 -11.07 -13.63 -1.66
C GLY A 27 -11.66 -13.88 -0.28
N GLY A 28 -12.27 -12.88 0.36
CA GLY A 28 -12.78 -12.95 1.74
C GLY A 28 -11.77 -12.55 2.81
N ASP A 29 -10.64 -11.97 2.42
CA ASP A 29 -9.63 -11.43 3.33
C ASP A 29 -9.93 -9.95 3.65
N TYR A 30 -9.30 -9.43 4.71
CA TYR A 30 -9.48 -8.05 5.18
C TYR A 30 -8.15 -7.30 5.10
N LEU A 31 -8.16 -6.09 4.56
CA LEU A 31 -6.99 -5.27 4.26
C LEU A 31 -7.08 -3.93 5.01
N LEU A 32 -5.93 -3.47 5.50
CA LEU A 32 -5.73 -2.13 6.05
C LEU A 32 -4.35 -1.62 5.61
N ILE A 33 -4.24 -0.32 5.36
CA ILE A 33 -3.02 0.32 4.85
C ILE A 33 -2.66 1.51 5.74
N TRP A 34 -1.36 1.66 6.01
CA TRP A 34 -0.77 2.82 6.66
C TRP A 34 0.16 3.54 5.70
N HIS A 35 0.16 4.86 5.75
CA HIS A 35 1.26 5.68 5.28
C HIS A 35 2.27 5.85 6.43
N LEU A 36 3.55 5.64 6.16
CA LEU A 36 4.64 5.78 7.13
C LEU A 36 5.44 7.05 6.83
N GLY A 37 5.74 7.84 7.86
CA GLY A 37 6.67 8.97 7.75
C GLY A 37 8.10 8.56 7.43
N GLY A 38 8.45 7.30 7.73
CA GLY A 38 9.78 6.75 7.50
C GLY A 38 10.84 7.31 8.43
N LEU A 39 12.11 7.05 8.13
CA LEU A 39 13.25 7.58 8.87
C LEU A 39 14.27 8.20 7.91
N PRO A 40 14.76 9.42 8.18
CA PRO A 40 15.86 9.98 7.40
C PRO A 40 17.13 9.18 7.70
N PHE A 41 17.76 8.67 6.65
CA PHE A 41 19.01 7.93 6.73
C PHE A 41 20.24 8.80 6.43
N VAL A 42 20.07 9.91 5.71
CA VAL A 42 21.17 10.83 5.38
C VAL A 42 21.61 11.57 6.64
N GLY A 43 22.91 11.50 6.95
CA GLY A 43 23.50 12.18 8.10
C GLY A 43 23.26 11.49 9.45
N ARG A 44 22.73 10.26 9.46
CA ARG A 44 22.66 9.43 10.68
C ARG A 44 23.85 8.49 10.79
N ASP A 45 24.16 8.12 12.01
CA ASP A 45 25.17 7.11 12.31
C ASP A 45 24.71 5.72 11.84
N GLU A 46 25.63 4.96 11.27
CA GLU A 46 25.37 3.62 10.74
C GLU A 46 24.91 2.67 11.85
N PHE A 47 25.51 2.78 13.03
CA PHE A 47 25.12 2.01 14.20
C PHE A 47 23.66 2.26 14.61
N GLU A 48 23.19 3.51 14.55
CA GLU A 48 21.80 3.83 14.87
C GLU A 48 20.85 3.17 13.84
N LEU A 49 21.19 3.24 12.55
CA LEU A 49 20.39 2.64 11.49
C LEU A 49 20.32 1.11 11.64
N GLU A 50 21.44 0.47 11.98
CA GLU A 50 21.50 -0.97 12.20
C GLU A 50 20.75 -1.40 13.46
N GLN A 51 20.87 -0.66 14.57
CA GLN A 51 20.07 -0.92 15.76
C GLN A 51 18.57 -0.82 15.48
N ARG A 52 18.13 0.20 14.75
CA ARG A 52 16.72 0.35 14.35
C ARG A 52 16.28 -0.76 13.41
N HIS A 53 17.10 -1.14 12.44
CA HIS A 53 16.80 -2.27 11.56
C HIS A 53 16.65 -3.58 12.34
N ASN A 54 17.57 -3.87 13.26
CA ASN A 54 17.50 -5.05 14.11
C ASN A 54 16.28 -5.02 15.04
N THR A 55 15.91 -3.85 15.54
CA THR A 55 14.70 -3.66 16.35
C THR A 55 13.46 -3.94 15.51
N PHE A 56 13.35 -3.35 14.32
CA PHE A 56 12.26 -3.63 13.38
C PHE A 56 12.18 -5.11 13.01
N ASN A 57 13.31 -5.75 12.73
CA ASN A 57 13.34 -7.18 12.45
C ASN A 57 12.79 -7.98 13.63
N ARG A 58 13.27 -7.75 14.86
CA ARG A 58 12.77 -8.41 16.08
C ARG A 58 11.27 -8.18 16.24
N LEU A 59 10.80 -6.96 16.00
CA LEU A 59 9.38 -6.61 16.04
C LEU A 59 8.59 -7.43 15.00
N LEU A 60 9.04 -7.56 13.76
CA LEU A 60 8.42 -8.47 12.78
C LEU A 60 8.46 -9.93 13.24
N GLN A 61 9.48 -10.35 14.02
CA GLN A 61 9.50 -11.70 14.60
C GLN A 61 8.45 -11.90 15.68
N THR A 62 8.03 -10.84 16.38
CA THR A 62 6.91 -10.93 17.33
C THR A 62 5.57 -11.13 16.62
N LEU A 63 5.46 -10.70 15.36
CA LEU A 63 4.28 -10.89 14.51
C LEU A 63 4.26 -12.29 13.85
N ARG A 64 4.82 -13.32 14.51
CA ARG A 64 4.89 -14.70 14.00
C ARG A 64 3.77 -15.57 14.59
N ALA A 65 3.52 -16.70 13.95
CA ALA A 65 2.59 -17.73 14.44
C ALA A 65 2.97 -18.20 15.87
N PRO A 66 1.99 -18.57 16.72
CA PRO A 66 0.60 -18.90 16.37
C PRO A 66 -0.36 -17.70 16.22
N ASP A 67 -0.05 -16.55 16.81
CA ASP A 67 -1.01 -15.42 16.93
C ASP A 67 -1.28 -14.68 15.61
N PHE A 68 -0.35 -14.79 14.63
CA PHE A 68 -0.40 -14.09 13.34
C PHE A 68 -0.34 -15.04 12.12
N ALA A 69 -0.62 -16.33 12.30
CA ALA A 69 -0.55 -17.33 11.21
C ALA A 69 -1.46 -17.03 10.01
N ASN A 70 -2.43 -16.15 10.19
CA ASN A 70 -3.39 -15.69 9.20
C ASN A 70 -3.18 -14.25 8.75
N VAL A 71 -2.01 -13.66 9.01
CA VAL A 71 -1.70 -12.30 8.55
C VAL A 71 -0.66 -12.35 7.44
N ALA A 72 -0.70 -11.38 6.53
CA ALA A 72 0.33 -11.16 5.53
C ALA A 72 0.55 -9.65 5.36
N PHE A 73 1.76 -9.27 4.96
CA PHE A 73 2.21 -7.88 4.92
C PHE A 73 2.75 -7.51 3.54
N TRP A 74 2.47 -6.27 3.12
CA TRP A 74 3.07 -5.66 1.94
C TRP A 74 3.71 -4.33 2.32
N VAL A 75 4.82 -4.02 1.67
CA VAL A 75 5.48 -2.72 1.74
C VAL A 75 5.54 -2.16 0.33
N HIS A 76 5.12 -0.91 0.15
CA HIS A 76 5.27 -0.18 -1.08
C HIS A 76 6.13 1.07 -0.86
N ASP A 77 7.29 1.16 -1.53
CA ASP A 77 8.07 2.40 -1.67
C ASP A 77 7.66 3.05 -2.99
N VAL A 78 6.85 4.10 -2.89
CA VAL A 78 6.32 4.83 -4.05
C VAL A 78 7.14 6.10 -4.23
N ARG A 79 7.93 6.13 -5.31
CA ARG A 79 8.65 7.32 -5.73
C ARG A 79 7.93 7.96 -6.91
N ARG A 80 7.46 9.19 -6.72
CA ARG A 80 6.68 9.92 -7.74
C ARG A 80 7.05 11.39 -7.82
N ARG A 81 6.82 11.98 -8.99
CA ARG A 81 6.98 13.42 -9.19
C ARG A 81 5.82 14.12 -8.51
N ARG A 82 6.12 14.99 -7.56
CA ARG A 82 5.12 15.78 -6.85
C ARG A 82 5.48 17.25 -6.97
N ARG A 83 4.47 18.08 -7.25
CA ARG A 83 4.61 19.53 -7.11
C ARG A 83 4.44 19.85 -5.63
N ILE A 84 5.34 20.65 -5.09
CA ILE A 84 5.15 21.19 -3.75
C ILE A 84 4.10 22.29 -3.84
N GLY A 85 2.94 22.07 -3.23
CA GLY A 85 1.93 23.10 -3.06
C GLY A 85 2.22 23.96 -1.84
N ASN A 86 2.14 25.28 -1.97
CA ASN A 86 2.19 26.19 -0.82
C ASN A 86 0.77 26.46 -0.29
N THR A 87 0.43 25.90 0.87
CA THR A 87 -0.81 26.23 1.59
C THR A 87 -0.59 27.27 2.70
N SER A 88 0.66 27.70 2.91
CA SER A 88 1.00 28.66 3.96
C SER A 88 0.39 30.02 3.67
N ARG A 89 -0.17 30.64 4.71
CA ARG A 89 -0.73 32.00 4.66
C ARG A 89 -0.12 32.81 5.79
N PHE A 90 0.61 33.85 5.43
CA PHE A 90 1.26 34.75 6.37
C PHE A 90 0.52 36.08 6.42
N LYS A 91 0.39 36.66 7.62
CA LYS A 91 -0.27 37.96 7.81
C LYS A 91 0.49 39.12 7.15
N GLN A 92 1.82 39.01 7.05
CA GLN A 92 2.67 40.05 6.48
C GLN A 92 2.93 39.78 4.99
N SER A 93 2.82 40.84 4.17
CA SER A 93 2.99 40.77 2.72
C SER A 93 4.39 40.31 2.31
N PHE A 94 5.44 40.75 3.00
CA PHE A 94 6.81 40.33 2.74
C PHE A 94 7.00 38.81 2.95
N ASN A 95 6.52 38.28 4.07
CA ASN A 95 6.64 36.84 4.36
C ASN A 95 5.83 36.00 3.37
N GLN A 96 4.67 36.51 2.93
CA GLN A 96 3.87 35.85 1.90
C GLN A 96 4.62 35.86 0.56
N GLY A 97 5.16 37.01 0.15
CA GLY A 97 5.95 37.13 -1.08
C GLY A 97 7.18 36.23 -1.08
N LEU A 98 7.95 36.22 0.00
CA LEU A 98 9.11 35.34 0.17
C LEU A 98 8.72 33.85 0.08
N SER A 99 7.63 33.46 0.74
CA SER A 99 7.13 32.09 0.68
C SER A 99 6.70 31.71 -0.73
N ASP A 100 5.95 32.57 -1.40
CA ASP A 100 5.44 32.30 -2.74
C ASP A 100 6.57 32.21 -3.77
N GLU A 101 7.55 33.12 -3.73
CA GLU A 101 8.74 33.07 -4.59
C GLU A 101 9.60 31.82 -4.32
N TYR A 102 9.82 31.47 -3.04
CA TYR A 102 10.58 30.29 -2.67
C TYR A 102 9.93 29.00 -3.19
N TYR A 103 8.62 28.83 -2.96
CA TYR A 103 7.90 27.66 -3.44
C TYR A 103 7.73 27.65 -4.96
N ALA A 104 7.61 28.80 -5.61
CA ALA A 104 7.63 28.88 -7.08
C ALA A 104 8.97 28.36 -7.64
N ALA A 105 10.09 28.85 -7.11
CA ALA A 105 11.42 28.38 -7.51
C ALA A 105 11.61 26.88 -7.20
N LEU A 106 11.18 26.42 -6.03
CA LEU A 106 11.28 25.02 -5.64
C LEU A 106 10.41 24.11 -6.53
N SER A 107 9.19 24.55 -6.87
CA SER A 107 8.27 23.80 -7.76
C SER A 107 8.75 23.71 -9.21
N SER A 108 9.68 24.58 -9.64
CA SER A 108 10.30 24.53 -10.96
C SER A 108 11.33 23.39 -11.08
N GLN A 109 11.82 22.87 -9.95
CA GLN A 109 12.72 21.73 -9.91
C GLN A 109 11.93 20.42 -10.00
N LYS A 110 12.55 19.38 -10.57
CA LYS A 110 11.99 18.03 -10.54
C LYS A 110 12.08 17.48 -9.12
N ILE A 111 11.02 17.65 -8.36
CA ILE A 111 10.94 17.13 -7.00
C ILE A 111 10.34 15.73 -7.02
N MET A 112 11.13 14.78 -6.52
CA MET A 112 10.72 13.40 -6.32
C MET A 112 10.38 13.20 -4.86
N GLN A 113 9.14 12.81 -4.58
CA GLN A 113 8.70 12.43 -3.25
C GLN A 113 8.76 10.91 -3.14
N ASN A 114 9.28 10.41 -2.01
CA ASN A 114 9.19 8.99 -1.65
C ASN A 114 8.14 8.86 -0.54
N GLU A 115 7.16 8.00 -0.74
CA GLU A 115 6.13 7.68 0.23
C GLU A 115 6.19 6.19 0.53
N LEU A 116 6.09 5.84 1.81
CA LEU A 116 6.16 4.48 2.28
C LEU A 116 4.79 4.05 2.72
N TYR A 117 4.25 3.00 2.10
CA TYR A 117 2.99 2.41 2.50
C TYR A 117 3.23 1.01 3.05
N PHE A 118 2.56 0.70 4.15
CA PHE A 118 2.57 -0.62 4.76
C PHE A 118 1.14 -1.15 4.76
N SER A 119 0.94 -2.35 4.26
CA SER A 119 -0.38 -2.98 4.18
C SER A 119 -0.38 -4.26 4.99
N MET A 120 -1.44 -4.49 5.76
CA MET A 120 -1.69 -5.74 6.46
C MET A 120 -2.96 -6.38 5.91
N ILE A 121 -2.87 -7.67 5.61
CA ILE A 121 -4.00 -8.51 5.20
C ILE A 121 -4.24 -9.57 6.26
N TYR A 122 -5.46 -9.62 6.79
CA TYR A 122 -5.95 -10.66 7.68
C TYR A 122 -6.80 -11.67 6.91
N ARG A 123 -6.52 -12.96 7.09
CA ARG A 123 -7.13 -14.09 6.39
C ARG A 123 -7.88 -15.00 7.37
N PRO A 124 -9.16 -14.73 7.69
CA PRO A 124 -9.90 -15.54 8.65
C PRO A 124 -9.90 -17.04 8.32
N VAL A 125 -9.84 -17.37 7.03
CA VAL A 125 -9.75 -18.75 6.52
C VAL A 125 -8.39 -18.96 5.84
N VAL A 126 -7.52 -19.76 6.45
CA VAL A 126 -6.21 -20.10 5.88
C VAL A 126 -6.38 -21.02 4.66
N THR A 127 -5.66 -20.74 3.58
CA THR A 127 -5.67 -21.45 2.30
C THR A 127 -5.60 -22.97 2.50
N GLY A 128 -6.60 -23.70 2.00
CA GLY A 128 -6.73 -25.17 2.15
C GLY A 128 -8.04 -25.63 2.80
N ARG A 129 -8.74 -24.73 3.52
CA ARG A 129 -10.09 -24.98 4.06
C ARG A 129 -11.19 -24.22 3.30
N ARG A 130 -11.03 -24.05 1.99
CA ARG A 130 -11.95 -23.27 1.14
C ARG A 130 -13.29 -23.98 0.82
N LEU A 131 -13.60 -25.05 1.53
CA LEU A 131 -14.94 -25.66 1.63
C LEU A 131 -15.68 -25.11 2.86
N VAL A 132 -15.57 -23.79 3.11
CA VAL A 132 -16.53 -23.16 4.02
C VAL A 132 -17.83 -23.10 3.25
N GLU A 133 -18.78 -23.94 3.65
CA GLU A 133 -20.19 -23.83 3.28
C GLU A 133 -20.54 -22.34 3.33
N LYS A 134 -20.87 -21.74 2.18
CA LYS A 134 -21.45 -20.39 2.16
C LYS A 134 -22.70 -20.48 3.02
N SER A 135 -22.61 -20.04 4.27
CA SER A 135 -23.76 -20.03 5.14
C SER A 135 -24.78 -19.13 4.45
N GLY A 136 -25.93 -19.68 4.07
CA GLY A 136 -26.97 -18.93 3.36
C GLY A 136 -27.67 -17.91 4.26
N ASP A 137 -27.32 -17.88 5.55
CA ASP A 137 -27.87 -16.98 6.57
C ASP A 137 -27.13 -15.63 6.58
N PRO A 138 -27.77 -14.53 6.17
CA PRO A 138 -27.17 -13.19 6.14
C PRO A 138 -26.69 -12.71 7.51
N GLU A 139 -27.39 -13.06 8.59
CA GLU A 139 -27.04 -12.61 9.94
C GLU A 139 -25.73 -13.24 10.42
N ARG A 140 -25.51 -14.50 10.08
CA ARG A 140 -24.25 -15.18 10.40
C ARG A 140 -23.08 -14.59 9.61
N ILE A 141 -23.27 -14.31 8.32
CA ILE A 141 -22.23 -13.65 7.49
C ILE A 141 -21.86 -12.30 8.08
N ARG A 142 -22.87 -11.52 8.50
CA ARG A 142 -22.65 -10.22 9.12
C ARG A 142 -21.87 -10.34 10.43
N LEU A 143 -22.25 -11.27 11.30
CA LEU A 143 -21.54 -11.51 12.56
C LEU A 143 -20.08 -11.92 12.34
N GLU A 144 -19.82 -12.81 11.38
CA GLU A 144 -18.47 -13.24 11.00
C GLU A 144 -17.65 -12.05 10.46
N GLU A 145 -18.27 -11.16 9.69
CA GLU A 145 -17.63 -9.93 9.20
C GLU A 145 -17.31 -8.94 10.34
N GLU A 146 -18.25 -8.70 11.25
CA GLU A 146 -18.05 -7.84 12.42
C GLU A 146 -16.91 -8.36 13.31
N GLN A 147 -16.84 -9.68 13.52
CA GLN A 147 -15.74 -10.32 14.27
C GLN A 147 -14.40 -10.16 13.56
N ALA A 148 -14.35 -10.36 12.24
CA ALA A 148 -13.13 -10.20 11.46
C ALA A 148 -12.64 -8.75 11.46
N VAL A 149 -13.55 -7.77 11.35
CA VAL A 149 -13.23 -6.35 11.46
C VAL A 149 -12.70 -6.01 12.85
N ALA A 150 -13.34 -6.50 13.91
CA ALA A 150 -12.87 -6.28 15.28
C ALA A 150 -11.44 -6.84 15.48
N LYS A 151 -11.19 -8.06 14.98
CA LYS A 151 -9.86 -8.67 15.05
C LYS A 151 -8.83 -7.89 14.23
N MET A 152 -9.19 -7.43 13.03
CA MET A 152 -8.34 -6.61 12.18
C MET A 152 -7.93 -5.31 12.89
N ILE A 153 -8.86 -4.65 13.59
CA ILE A 153 -8.60 -3.42 14.35
C ILE A 153 -7.68 -3.70 15.54
N GLU A 154 -7.90 -4.78 16.28
CA GLU A 154 -7.02 -5.21 17.39
C GLU A 154 -5.57 -5.43 16.89
N LEU A 155 -5.41 -6.20 15.81
CA LEU A 155 -4.11 -6.45 15.18
C LEU A 155 -3.47 -5.14 14.70
N ALA A 156 -4.27 -4.23 14.13
CA ALA A 156 -3.81 -2.95 13.64
C ALA A 156 -3.26 -2.07 14.76
N THR A 157 -3.90 -2.04 15.93
CA THR A 157 -3.41 -1.33 17.11
C THR A 157 -2.09 -1.90 17.62
N ASN A 158 -1.93 -3.23 17.62
CA ASN A 158 -0.66 -3.87 17.98
C ASN A 158 0.47 -3.50 17.00
N VAL A 159 0.17 -3.50 15.69
CA VAL A 159 1.11 -3.09 14.65
C VAL A 159 1.48 -1.62 14.76
N GLU A 160 0.53 -0.73 15.07
CA GLU A 160 0.82 0.70 15.27
C GLU A 160 1.71 0.97 16.47
N ALA A 161 1.51 0.24 17.57
CA ALA A 161 2.38 0.33 18.74
C ALA A 161 3.82 -0.06 18.38
N VAL A 162 3.97 -1.09 17.55
CA VAL A 162 5.25 -1.56 17.01
C VAL A 162 5.89 -0.55 16.05
N LEU A 163 5.08 0.10 15.21
CA LEU A 163 5.54 1.03 14.16
C LEU A 163 5.63 2.49 14.63
N LYS A 164 5.36 2.78 15.91
CA LYS A 164 5.22 4.15 16.45
C LYS A 164 6.35 5.10 16.02
N ASP A 165 7.60 4.63 16.05
CA ASP A 165 8.77 5.43 15.70
C ASP A 165 8.84 5.85 14.22
N TYR A 166 8.05 5.21 13.37
CA TYR A 166 7.93 5.48 11.93
C TYR A 166 6.72 6.37 11.61
N SER A 167 6.05 6.91 12.63
CA SER A 167 4.86 7.76 12.51
C SER A 167 3.78 7.14 11.60
N PRO A 168 3.18 6.01 12.01
CA PRO A 168 2.20 5.32 11.19
C PRO A 168 0.90 6.14 11.15
N TYR A 169 0.43 6.46 9.95
CA TYR A 169 -0.84 7.09 9.70
C TYR A 169 -1.76 6.09 9.00
N ARG A 170 -2.81 5.64 9.70
CA ARG A 170 -3.78 4.68 9.17
C ARG A 170 -4.67 5.36 8.14
N LEU A 171 -4.66 4.86 6.90
CA LEU A 171 -5.51 5.37 5.83
C LEU A 171 -6.97 5.01 6.10
N GLY A 172 -7.86 5.96 5.84
CA GLY A 172 -9.28 5.78 6.09
C GLY A 172 -10.19 6.56 5.15
N MET A 173 -11.48 6.44 5.42
CA MET A 173 -12.49 7.30 4.81
C MET A 173 -12.44 8.70 5.40
N TYR A 174 -12.70 9.70 4.56
CA TYR A 174 -12.91 11.08 4.98
C TYR A 174 -14.08 11.71 4.24
N GLU A 175 -14.75 12.67 4.88
CA GLU A 175 -15.86 13.40 4.29
C GLU A 175 -15.37 14.75 3.78
N ALA A 176 -15.60 15.02 2.49
CA ALA A 176 -15.31 16.33 1.91
C ALA A 176 -16.41 17.35 2.26
N LYS A 177 -16.11 18.65 2.08
CA LYS A 177 -17.05 19.75 2.40
C LYS A 177 -18.41 19.67 1.70
N ASN A 178 -18.50 18.92 0.60
CA ASN A 178 -19.72 18.69 -0.16
C ASN A 178 -20.52 17.47 0.31
N GLY A 179 -20.12 16.81 1.41
CA GLY A 179 -20.79 15.63 1.98
C GLY A 179 -20.45 14.31 1.28
N ILE A 180 -19.54 14.32 0.30
CA ILE A 180 -19.09 13.10 -0.38
C ILE A 180 -18.00 12.43 0.45
N VAL A 181 -18.13 11.13 0.67
CA VAL A 181 -17.13 10.31 1.35
C VAL A 181 -16.11 9.80 0.34
N PHE A 182 -14.84 10.04 0.64
CA PHE A 182 -13.68 9.58 -0.11
C PHE A 182 -12.87 8.59 0.73
N SER A 183 -11.94 7.86 0.12
CA SER A 183 -11.07 6.90 0.81
C SER A 183 -9.61 7.07 0.40
N GLU A 184 -8.77 7.40 1.37
CA GLU A 184 -7.31 7.50 1.18
C GLU A 184 -6.72 6.14 0.76
N THR A 185 -7.28 5.04 1.25
CA THR A 185 -6.88 3.68 0.87
C THR A 185 -7.16 3.42 -0.60
N LEU A 186 -8.34 3.83 -1.10
CA LEU A 186 -8.68 3.70 -2.50
C LEU A 186 -7.91 4.69 -3.38
N GLU A 187 -7.55 5.87 -2.89
CA GLU A 187 -6.65 6.80 -3.59
C GLU A 187 -5.27 6.20 -3.81
N PHE A 188 -4.69 5.60 -2.77
CA PHE A 188 -3.40 4.91 -2.87
C PHE A 188 -3.46 3.75 -3.88
N LEU A 189 -4.44 2.85 -3.75
CA LEU A 189 -4.61 1.73 -4.67
C LEU A 189 -4.95 2.18 -6.09
N GLY A 190 -5.73 3.25 -6.21
CA GLY A 190 -6.06 3.92 -7.45
C GLY A 190 -4.84 4.52 -8.13
N TYR A 191 -3.90 5.10 -7.38
CA TYR A 191 -2.62 5.54 -7.92
C TYR A 191 -1.77 4.37 -8.43
N LEU A 192 -1.68 3.27 -7.66
CA LEU A 192 -0.94 2.08 -8.09
C LEU A 192 -1.48 1.48 -9.40
N LEU A 193 -2.82 1.43 -9.51
CA LEU A 193 -3.49 0.89 -10.68
C LEU A 193 -3.51 1.88 -11.84
N ASN A 194 -3.95 3.10 -11.62
CA ASN A 194 -4.28 4.02 -12.70
C ASN A 194 -3.17 5.02 -13.03
N ARG A 195 -2.17 5.20 -12.15
CA ARG A 195 -1.21 6.32 -12.15
C ARG A 195 -1.85 7.70 -12.00
N ILE A 196 -3.05 7.74 -11.42
CA ILE A 196 -3.81 8.95 -11.17
C ILE A 196 -3.81 9.22 -9.67
N ASP A 197 -3.53 10.46 -9.29
CA ASP A 197 -3.47 10.94 -7.91
C ASP A 197 -4.68 11.84 -7.65
N GLU A 198 -5.88 11.25 -7.72
CA GLU A 198 -7.16 11.95 -7.55
C GLU A 198 -7.97 11.31 -6.40
N PRO A 199 -8.77 12.12 -5.67
CA PRO A 199 -9.68 11.61 -4.66
C PRO A 199 -10.62 10.53 -5.19
N VAL A 200 -10.72 9.40 -4.49
CA VAL A 200 -11.57 8.28 -4.91
C VAL A 200 -12.82 8.20 -4.02
N PRO A 201 -14.03 8.42 -4.57
CA PRO A 201 -15.26 8.35 -3.79
C PRO A 201 -15.57 6.91 -3.36
N VAL A 202 -16.20 6.76 -2.20
CA VAL A 202 -16.74 5.48 -1.74
C VAL A 202 -18.15 5.33 -2.32
N LEU A 203 -18.31 4.42 -3.28
CA LEU A 203 -19.59 4.19 -3.96
C LEU A 203 -20.30 2.96 -3.41
N GLN A 204 -21.62 2.89 -3.59
CA GLN A 204 -22.41 1.67 -3.35
C GLN A 204 -22.27 0.67 -4.51
N ALA A 205 -21.02 0.35 -4.87
CA ALA A 205 -20.67 -0.59 -5.91
C ALA A 205 -19.36 -1.31 -5.53
N PRO A 206 -19.11 -2.52 -6.05
CA PRO A 206 -17.82 -3.19 -5.84
C PRO A 206 -16.67 -2.31 -6.35
N VAL A 207 -15.63 -2.14 -5.53
CA VAL A 207 -14.44 -1.33 -5.82
C VAL A 207 -13.80 -1.73 -7.16
N GLN A 208 -13.68 -3.03 -7.43
CA GLN A 208 -13.17 -3.54 -8.71
C GLN A 208 -13.95 -3.05 -9.94
N ALA A 209 -15.21 -2.63 -9.79
CA ALA A 209 -16.05 -2.18 -10.90
C ALA A 209 -15.84 -0.70 -11.26
N TYR A 210 -15.29 0.12 -10.36
CA TYR A 210 -15.15 1.56 -10.57
C TYR A 210 -13.73 2.10 -10.31
N LEU A 211 -12.90 1.40 -9.55
CA LEU A 211 -11.52 1.81 -9.29
C LEU A 211 -10.64 1.75 -10.54
N PRO A 212 -10.72 0.72 -11.42
CA PRO A 212 -9.95 0.70 -12.65
C PRO A 212 -10.54 1.69 -13.66
N VAL A 213 -9.80 2.75 -13.95
CA VAL A 213 -10.18 3.77 -14.96
C VAL A 213 -9.16 3.85 -16.10
N SER A 214 -7.92 3.46 -15.86
CA SER A 214 -6.86 3.41 -16.87
C SER A 214 -6.85 2.08 -17.62
N LYS A 215 -6.39 2.08 -18.87
CA LYS A 215 -6.18 0.86 -19.66
C LYS A 215 -4.75 0.36 -19.50
N HIS A 216 -4.60 -0.95 -19.33
CA HIS A 216 -3.31 -1.59 -19.21
C HIS A 216 -2.97 -2.41 -20.45
N MET A 217 -1.74 -2.28 -20.94
CA MET A 217 -1.17 -3.11 -21.99
C MET A 217 0.16 -3.66 -21.50
N PHE A 218 0.34 -4.98 -21.54
CA PHE A 218 1.57 -5.64 -21.11
C PHE A 218 2.23 -6.33 -22.30
N ALA A 219 3.55 -6.21 -22.41
CA ALA A 219 4.33 -6.99 -23.36
C ALA A 219 4.49 -8.42 -22.85
N ASN A 220 4.26 -9.41 -23.72
CA ASN A 220 4.25 -10.82 -23.33
C ASN A 220 5.59 -11.38 -22.81
N LYS A 221 6.73 -10.71 -23.03
CA LYS A 221 8.06 -11.29 -22.75
C LYS A 221 9.07 -10.34 -22.12
N THR A 222 8.99 -9.04 -22.38
CA THR A 222 10.02 -8.07 -21.95
C THR A 222 9.74 -7.49 -20.57
N GLY A 223 8.53 -7.66 -20.04
CA GLY A 223 8.10 -7.02 -18.79
C GLY A 223 7.71 -5.56 -18.96
N ASP A 224 7.73 -5.03 -20.19
CA ASP A 224 7.30 -3.68 -20.50
C ASP A 224 5.79 -3.55 -20.40
N PHE A 225 5.31 -2.39 -19.98
CA PHE A 225 3.90 -2.09 -19.93
C PHE A 225 3.59 -0.64 -20.30
N VAL A 226 2.35 -0.43 -20.72
CA VAL A 226 1.77 0.90 -20.94
C VAL A 226 0.50 1.02 -20.10
N ILE A 227 0.39 2.11 -19.36
CA ILE A 227 -0.84 2.53 -18.67
C ILE A 227 -1.36 3.75 -19.41
N ARG A 228 -2.52 3.61 -20.05
CA ARG A 228 -3.20 4.72 -20.71
C ARG A 228 -4.26 5.29 -19.79
N THR A 229 -4.04 6.50 -19.30
CA THR A 229 -4.95 7.22 -18.41
C THR A 229 -6.20 7.70 -19.15
N PRO A 230 -7.31 8.03 -18.44
CA PRO A 230 -8.55 8.51 -19.04
C PRO A 230 -8.40 9.78 -19.88
N ASP A 231 -7.45 10.64 -19.55
CA ASP A 231 -7.09 11.85 -20.30
C ASP A 231 -6.29 11.55 -21.60
N GLY A 232 -6.00 10.28 -21.86
CA GLY A 232 -5.33 9.80 -23.06
C GLY A 232 -3.80 9.80 -23.00
N ILE A 233 -3.20 10.14 -21.86
CA ILE A 233 -1.74 10.09 -21.66
C ILE A 233 -1.28 8.63 -21.51
N ASN A 234 -0.12 8.32 -22.10
CA ASN A 234 0.50 6.99 -21.97
C ASN A 234 1.69 7.06 -21.01
N HIS A 235 1.65 6.24 -19.96
CA HIS A 235 2.76 6.01 -19.05
C HIS A 235 3.44 4.68 -19.39
N PHE A 236 4.72 4.75 -19.72
CA PHE A 236 5.54 3.59 -20.06
C PHE A 236 6.37 3.16 -18.87
N GLY A 237 6.52 1.85 -18.67
CA GLY A 237 7.36 1.31 -17.62
C GLY A 237 7.77 -0.13 -17.90
N ALA A 238 8.59 -0.68 -17.02
CA ALA A 238 9.01 -2.06 -17.03
C ALA A 238 8.87 -2.66 -15.63
N ILE A 239 8.53 -3.95 -15.57
CA ILE A 239 8.43 -4.71 -14.33
C ILE A 239 9.69 -5.55 -14.18
N LEU A 240 10.39 -5.35 -13.07
CA LEU A 240 11.49 -6.20 -12.64
C LEU A 240 11.03 -7.01 -11.42
N ASN A 241 11.10 -8.33 -11.52
CA ASN A 241 10.81 -9.22 -10.40
C ASN A 241 12.09 -9.88 -9.89
N VAL A 242 12.39 -9.67 -8.61
CA VAL A 242 13.54 -10.27 -7.93
C VAL A 242 13.05 -11.47 -7.14
N LYS A 243 13.38 -12.68 -7.59
CA LYS A 243 12.90 -13.93 -6.97
C LYS A 243 13.73 -14.38 -5.78
N GLU A 244 15.01 -14.03 -5.75
CA GLU A 244 15.95 -14.44 -4.71
C GLU A 244 16.67 -13.21 -4.16
N TYR A 245 16.82 -13.17 -2.84
CA TYR A 245 17.64 -12.17 -2.16
C TYR A 245 19.08 -12.69 -2.08
N ALA A 246 20.02 -11.76 -2.00
CA ALA A 246 21.41 -12.10 -1.69
C ALA A 246 21.52 -12.75 -0.30
N ASP A 247 22.59 -13.51 -0.08
CA ASP A 247 22.87 -14.22 1.19
C ASP A 247 22.90 -13.30 2.42
N GLY A 248 23.18 -12.00 2.21
CA GLY A 248 23.16 -10.97 3.23
C GLY A 248 22.30 -9.78 2.83
N THR A 249 21.56 -9.24 3.79
CA THR A 249 20.84 -7.96 3.66
C THR A 249 21.36 -6.99 4.71
N TYR A 250 21.39 -5.70 4.38
CA TYR A 250 21.82 -4.64 5.29
C TYR A 250 20.90 -3.42 5.13
N PRO A 251 20.81 -2.56 6.17
CA PRO A 251 19.98 -1.36 6.12
C PRO A 251 20.37 -0.49 4.93
N GLY A 252 19.39 -0.16 4.09
CA GLY A 252 19.62 0.76 2.97
C GLY A 252 20.23 0.14 1.71
N ILE A 253 20.25 -1.20 1.57
CA ILE A 253 20.70 -1.89 0.34
C ILE A 253 20.03 -1.37 -0.95
N LEU A 254 18.80 -0.86 -0.86
CA LEU A 254 18.06 -0.25 -1.98
C LEU A 254 18.07 1.29 -2.01
N ASN A 255 18.84 1.96 -1.14
CA ASN A 255 18.88 3.43 -1.08
C ASN A 255 19.38 4.05 -2.39
N GLY A 256 20.18 3.32 -3.19
CA GLY A 256 20.60 3.74 -4.52
C GLY A 256 19.43 4.14 -5.43
N LEU A 257 18.29 3.45 -5.30
CA LEU A 257 17.08 3.76 -6.08
C LEU A 257 16.54 5.17 -5.78
N LYS A 258 16.69 5.65 -4.54
CA LYS A 258 16.18 6.96 -4.11
C LYS A 258 16.91 8.14 -4.75
N TYR A 259 18.06 7.91 -5.38
CA TYR A 259 18.81 8.93 -6.13
C TYR A 259 18.44 9.01 -7.61
N LEU A 260 17.59 8.11 -8.12
CA LEU A 260 17.18 8.09 -9.53
C LEU A 260 16.15 9.19 -9.83
N ASP A 261 16.26 9.83 -11.01
CA ASP A 261 15.34 10.89 -11.50
C ASP A 261 14.13 10.34 -12.29
N PHE A 262 13.64 9.17 -11.88
CA PHE A 262 12.44 8.57 -12.45
C PHE A 262 11.54 7.97 -11.38
N GLU A 263 10.26 7.80 -11.74
CA GLU A 263 9.24 7.28 -10.85
C GLU A 263 9.32 5.75 -10.77
N TYR A 264 9.11 5.19 -9.59
CA TYR A 264 9.06 3.74 -9.41
C TYR A 264 8.08 3.36 -8.30
N VAL A 265 7.68 2.10 -8.30
CA VAL A 265 7.01 1.46 -7.17
C VAL A 265 7.75 0.18 -6.86
N VAL A 266 8.36 0.10 -5.68
CA VAL A 266 8.95 -1.15 -5.17
C VAL A 266 7.94 -1.79 -4.25
N THR A 267 7.59 -3.04 -4.50
CA THR A 267 6.65 -3.79 -3.67
C THR A 267 7.33 -5.02 -3.09
N HIS A 268 7.30 -5.15 -1.77
CA HIS A 268 7.72 -6.34 -1.05
C HIS A 268 6.50 -6.98 -0.40
N SER A 269 6.41 -8.32 -0.42
CA SER A 269 5.37 -9.07 0.26
C SER A 269 5.98 -10.10 1.20
N PHE A 270 5.44 -10.22 2.39
CA PHE A 270 5.89 -11.16 3.40
C PHE A 270 4.70 -11.82 4.10
N SER A 271 4.64 -13.15 4.13
CA SER A 271 3.65 -13.91 4.89
C SER A 271 4.40 -14.73 5.95
N PRO A 272 4.19 -14.47 7.25
CA PRO A 272 4.74 -15.29 8.32
C PRO A 272 4.27 -16.75 8.17
N VAL A 273 5.21 -17.68 8.31
CA VAL A 273 4.93 -19.12 8.36
C VAL A 273 5.25 -19.66 9.75
N GLY A 274 4.49 -20.65 10.20
CA GLY A 274 4.77 -21.33 11.46
C GLY A 274 6.15 -21.99 11.44
N ARG A 275 6.83 -22.02 12.58
CA ARG A 275 8.20 -22.58 12.68
C ARG A 275 8.30 -23.99 12.11
N HIS A 276 7.31 -24.84 12.38
CA HIS A 276 7.29 -26.23 11.89
C HIS A 276 7.13 -26.31 10.37
N ASP A 277 6.27 -25.46 9.79
CA ASP A 277 6.08 -25.40 8.33
C ASP A 277 7.29 -24.78 7.63
N ALA A 278 7.91 -23.77 8.25
CA ALA A 278 9.14 -23.16 7.75
C ALA A 278 10.29 -24.18 7.65
N LEU A 279 10.46 -25.04 8.66
CA LEU A 279 11.47 -26.10 8.66
C LEU A 279 11.25 -27.08 7.50
N LYS A 280 9.99 -27.48 7.24
CA LYS A 280 9.65 -28.35 6.10
C LYS A 280 9.95 -27.72 4.74
N VAL A 281 9.81 -26.39 4.62
CA VAL A 281 10.13 -25.67 3.38
C VAL A 281 11.65 -25.56 3.18
N LEU A 282 12.40 -25.30 4.26
CA LEU A 282 13.86 -25.25 4.24
C LEU A 282 14.48 -26.61 3.92
N GLU A 283 13.92 -27.71 4.40
CA GLU A 283 14.38 -29.08 4.06
C GLU A 283 14.10 -29.47 2.60
N ARG A 284 13.26 -28.72 1.88
CA ARG A 284 12.89 -28.96 0.48
C ARG A 284 13.65 -28.11 -0.53
N THR A 285 14.43 -27.12 -0.07
CA THR A 285 15.20 -26.19 -0.90
C THR A 285 16.67 -26.58 -0.83
#